data_AF-A0A843CZE9-F1
#
_entry.id   AF-A0A843CZE9-F1
#
_cell.length_a   1.000
_cell.length_b   1.000
_cell.length_c   1.000
_cell.angle_alpha   90.00
_cell.angle_beta   90.00
_cell.angle_gamma   90.00
#
_symmetry.space_group_name_H-M   'P 1'
#
loop_
_entity.id
_entity.type
_entity.pdbx_description
1 polymer ?
#
loop_
_entity_poly.entity_id
_entity_poly.type
_entity_poly.pdbx_seq_one_letter_code
_entity_poly.pdbx_strand_id
1 'polypeptide(L)'
;MDKIRILQAVQDGTMSVSEAEALLAKPAVSKVGDVANLDLERASRCGMPEIVLAEGKDTESLVQIMHNFVGAAGRCVASRISREQTEAVCAALPAGVTAEFREAGNILILTDGTMPVPSGGKVAILTAGTSDIRVAEEARAIAEEMGAEVVTAYDVGVAGIHRLFPALE
;
A
#
# COMPACT_ATOMS: atom_id res chain seq x y z
N MET A 1 20.31 -0.01 -0.28
CA MET A 1 21.29 -0.33 0.78
C MET A 1 20.68 0.17 2.08
N ASP A 2 20.66 -0.64 3.13
CA ASP A 2 20.10 -0.25 4.45
C ASP A 2 20.84 0.99 5.00
N LYS A 3 20.11 1.96 5.58
CA LYS A 3 20.68 3.17 6.18
C LYS A 3 21.73 2.80 7.24
N ILE A 4 21.51 1.71 8.00
CA ILE A 4 22.48 1.22 8.99
C ILE A 4 23.79 0.77 8.34
N ARG A 5 23.72 0.05 7.21
CA ARG A 5 24.92 -0.38 6.47
C ARG A 5 25.71 0.78 5.90
N ILE A 6 25.03 1.84 5.44
CA ILE A 6 25.69 3.05 4.95
C ILE A 6 26.46 3.73 6.10
N LEU A 7 25.83 3.85 7.28
CA LEU A 7 26.48 4.45 8.45
C LEU A 7 27.65 3.60 8.98
N GLN A 8 27.53 2.26 8.94
CA GLN A 8 28.62 1.35 9.28
C GLN A 8 29.81 1.48 8.32
N ALA A 9 29.56 1.61 7.01
CA ALA A 9 30.63 1.81 6.03
C ALA A 9 31.42 3.11 6.27
N VAL A 10 30.74 4.17 6.74
CA VAL A 10 31.39 5.42 7.17
C VAL A 10 32.21 5.23 8.44
N GLN A 11 31.63 4.55 9.45
CA GLN A 11 32.32 4.23 10.69
C GLN A 11 33.59 3.41 10.46
N ASP A 12 33.54 2.47 9.53
CA ASP A 12 34.64 1.58 9.17
C ASP A 12 35.66 2.26 8.23
N GLY A 13 35.42 3.50 7.82
CA GLY A 13 36.29 4.27 6.92
C GLY A 13 36.31 3.76 5.48
N THR A 14 35.38 2.87 5.12
CA THR A 14 35.25 2.29 3.76
C THR A 14 34.39 3.15 2.83
N MET A 15 33.73 4.16 3.38
CA MET A 15 32.94 5.15 2.65
C MET A 15 33.16 6.53 3.26
N SER A 16 33.30 7.56 2.44
CA SER A 16 33.37 8.93 2.91
C SER A 16 31.99 9.43 3.37
N VAL A 17 31.98 10.42 4.26
CA VAL A 17 30.73 11.08 4.70
C VAL A 17 29.95 11.64 3.51
N SER A 18 30.63 12.17 2.48
CA SER A 18 29.98 12.74 1.29
C SER A 18 29.34 11.67 0.40
N GLU A 19 29.96 10.51 0.25
CA GLU A 19 29.36 9.38 -0.48
C GLU A 19 28.14 8.83 0.26
N ALA A 20 28.23 8.72 1.58
CA ALA A 20 27.09 8.33 2.41
C ALA A 20 25.96 9.34 2.35
N GLU A 21 26.27 10.64 2.40
CA GLU A 21 25.30 11.72 2.23
C GLU A 21 24.59 11.61 0.87
N ALA A 22 25.31 11.40 -0.23
CA ALA A 22 24.71 11.23 -1.55
C ALA A 22 23.77 10.00 -1.63
N LEU A 23 24.12 8.91 -0.94
CA LEU A 23 23.28 7.70 -0.88
C LEU A 23 22.04 7.87 0.01
N LEU A 24 22.16 8.68 1.07
CA LEU A 24 21.08 8.97 2.03
C LEU A 24 20.17 10.11 1.57
N ALA A 25 20.68 11.04 0.76
CA ALA A 25 19.98 12.20 0.24
C ALA A 25 19.00 11.87 -0.91
N LYS A 26 18.61 10.61 -1.08
CA LYS A 26 17.47 10.28 -1.94
C LYS A 26 16.28 11.11 -1.45
N PRO A 27 15.66 11.91 -2.33
CA PRO A 27 14.63 12.83 -1.88
C PRO A 27 13.46 12.02 -1.32
N ALA A 28 13.00 12.40 -0.11
CA ALA A 28 11.85 11.82 0.58
C ALA A 28 10.59 11.80 -0.32
N VAL A 29 10.56 12.74 -1.26
CA VAL A 29 9.58 12.88 -2.31
C VAL A 29 10.25 12.61 -3.65
N SER A 30 9.87 11.54 -4.33
CA SER A 30 10.25 11.34 -5.73
C SER A 30 9.19 11.99 -6.62
N LYS A 31 9.63 12.89 -7.51
CA LYS A 31 8.76 13.37 -8.59
C LYS A 31 8.58 12.20 -9.56
N VAL A 32 7.38 11.65 -9.60
CA VAL A 32 7.02 10.58 -10.53
C VAL A 32 6.42 11.21 -11.78
N GLY A 33 7.25 11.29 -12.82
CA GLY A 33 6.93 12.04 -14.04
C GLY A 33 6.64 13.52 -13.73
N ASP A 34 5.66 14.09 -14.43
CA ASP A 34 5.13 15.43 -14.16
C ASP A 34 3.83 15.43 -13.37
N VAL A 35 3.40 14.26 -12.86
CA VAL A 35 2.00 14.00 -12.51
C VAL A 35 1.78 13.86 -11.00
N ALA A 36 2.75 13.32 -10.25
CA ALA A 36 2.63 13.22 -8.80
C ALA A 36 3.98 13.28 -8.06
N ASN A 37 3.92 13.77 -6.83
CA ASN A 37 5.02 13.77 -5.87
C ASN A 37 4.75 12.63 -4.86
N LEU A 38 5.45 11.51 -4.98
CA LEU A 38 5.27 10.36 -4.09
C LEU A 38 6.17 10.48 -2.86
N ASP A 39 5.59 10.38 -1.68
CA ASP A 39 6.29 10.31 -0.40
C ASP A 39 6.73 8.86 -0.12
N LEU A 40 7.83 8.45 -0.77
CA LEU A 40 8.42 7.12 -0.59
C LEU A 40 8.93 6.88 0.83
N GLU A 41 9.13 7.93 1.63
CA GLU A 41 9.53 7.82 3.03
C GLU A 41 8.36 7.74 4.01
N ARG A 42 7.10 7.86 3.54
CA ARG A 42 5.91 7.82 4.40
C ARG A 42 5.88 6.60 5.32
N ALA A 43 6.23 5.43 4.79
CA ALA A 43 6.30 4.20 5.59
C ALA A 43 7.33 4.30 6.72
N SER A 44 8.50 4.87 6.45
CA SER A 44 9.56 5.04 7.45
C SER A 44 9.22 6.08 8.53
N ARG A 45 8.47 7.14 8.17
CA ARG A 45 8.11 8.23 9.09
C ARG A 45 6.85 7.94 9.90
N CYS A 46 5.85 7.35 9.25
CA CYS A 46 4.49 7.24 9.79
C CYS A 46 4.07 5.79 10.05
N GLY A 47 4.86 4.79 9.66
CA GLY A 47 4.49 3.39 9.77
C GLY A 47 3.34 2.98 8.84
N MET A 48 3.01 3.79 7.83
CA MET A 48 1.97 3.49 6.83
C MET A 48 2.50 3.64 5.41
N PRO A 49 2.14 2.74 4.48
CA PRO A 49 2.42 2.94 3.07
C PRO A 49 1.66 4.16 2.54
N GLU A 50 2.15 4.74 1.45
CA GLU A 50 1.38 5.71 0.69
C GLU A 50 0.37 4.99 -0.22
N ILE A 51 -0.85 5.54 -0.29
CA ILE A 51 -1.96 4.97 -1.04
C ILE A 51 -2.38 5.96 -2.12
N VAL A 52 -2.57 5.46 -3.33
CA VAL A 52 -3.06 6.25 -4.46
C VAL A 52 -4.58 6.29 -4.43
N LEU A 53 -5.17 7.46 -4.19
CA LEU A 53 -6.61 7.65 -4.37
C LEU A 53 -6.93 7.71 -5.87
N ALA A 54 -7.59 6.69 -6.42
CA ALA A 54 -7.89 6.59 -7.85
C ALA A 54 -9.14 7.40 -8.27
N GLU A 55 -10.07 7.61 -7.33
CA GLU A 55 -11.29 8.38 -7.56
C GLU A 55 -10.97 9.82 -8.02
N GLY A 56 -11.56 10.22 -9.15
CA GLY A 56 -11.37 11.56 -9.73
C GLY A 56 -10.05 11.77 -10.48
N LYS A 57 -9.17 10.77 -10.57
CA LYS A 57 -7.96 10.83 -11.41
C LYS A 57 -8.28 10.42 -12.85
N ASP A 58 -7.64 11.07 -13.81
CA ASP A 58 -7.61 10.57 -15.18
C ASP A 58 -6.85 9.24 -15.24
N THR A 59 -7.33 8.34 -16.08
CA THR A 59 -6.82 6.96 -16.15
C THR A 59 -5.35 6.91 -16.56
N GLU A 60 -4.92 7.77 -17.49
CA GLU A 60 -3.52 7.79 -17.95
C GLU A 60 -2.56 8.18 -16.82
N SER A 61 -2.88 9.24 -16.08
CA SER A 61 -2.12 9.65 -14.90
C SER A 61 -2.10 8.57 -13.83
N LEU A 62 -3.22 7.89 -13.58
CA LEU A 62 -3.27 6.80 -12.62
C LEU A 62 -2.32 5.65 -13.00
N VAL A 63 -2.31 5.23 -14.27
CA VAL A 63 -1.40 4.20 -14.78
C VAL A 63 0.05 4.61 -14.55
N GLN A 64 0.42 5.83 -14.95
CA GLN A 64 1.78 6.35 -14.78
C GLN A 64 2.18 6.41 -13.30
N ILE A 65 1.29 6.90 -12.43
CA ILE A 65 1.55 6.97 -10.99
C ILE A 65 1.82 5.57 -10.43
N MET A 66 0.91 4.62 -10.69
CA MET A 66 1.00 3.28 -10.09
C MET A 66 2.22 2.49 -10.58
N HIS A 67 2.54 2.55 -11.89
CA HIS A 67 3.69 1.85 -12.46
C HIS A 67 5.02 2.39 -11.94
N ASN A 68 5.15 3.71 -11.86
CA ASN A 68 6.36 4.34 -11.32
C ASN A 68 6.47 4.13 -9.80
N PHE A 69 5.34 4.15 -9.07
CA PHE A 69 5.34 3.86 -7.63
C PHE A 69 5.86 2.45 -7.38
N VAL A 70 5.26 1.43 -8.02
CA VAL A 70 5.69 0.04 -7.82
C VAL A 70 7.15 -0.17 -8.25
N GLY A 71 7.62 0.50 -9.31
CA GLY A 71 9.03 0.46 -9.70
C GLY A 71 9.99 1.08 -8.68
N ALA A 72 9.54 2.08 -7.92
CA ALA A 72 10.36 2.77 -6.93
C ALA A 72 10.31 2.11 -5.53
N ALA A 73 9.16 1.58 -5.13
CA ALA A 73 8.89 1.06 -3.79
C ALA A 73 8.71 -0.47 -3.74
N GLY A 74 8.63 -1.14 -4.88
CA GLY A 74 8.32 -2.58 -5.01
C GLY A 74 6.85 -2.94 -4.79
N ARG A 75 6.05 -2.02 -4.24
CA ARG A 75 4.63 -2.22 -3.96
C ARG A 75 3.85 -0.91 -4.08
N CYS A 76 2.65 -0.97 -4.64
CA CYS A 76 1.75 0.18 -4.78
C CYS A 76 0.31 -0.26 -4.57
N VAL A 77 -0.48 0.55 -3.87
CA VAL A 77 -1.90 0.28 -3.61
C VAL A 77 -2.71 1.47 -4.11
N ALA A 78 -3.76 1.20 -4.88
CA ALA A 78 -4.75 2.18 -5.25
C ALA A 78 -6.10 1.85 -4.61
N SER A 79 -6.73 2.86 -4.00
CA SER A 79 -8.07 2.74 -3.42
C SER A 79 -9.11 3.46 -4.26
N ARG A 80 -10.35 2.97 -4.20
CA ARG A 80 -11.53 3.46 -4.95
C ARG A 80 -11.30 3.45 -6.45
N ILE A 81 -10.59 2.45 -6.95
CA ILE A 81 -10.31 2.29 -8.37
C ILE A 81 -11.53 1.70 -9.09
N SER A 82 -11.84 2.20 -10.28
CA SER A 82 -12.88 1.60 -11.12
C SER A 82 -12.38 0.34 -11.84
N ARG A 83 -13.31 -0.47 -12.35
CA ARG A 83 -12.96 -1.64 -13.19
C ARG A 83 -12.21 -1.21 -14.46
N GLU A 84 -12.65 -0.14 -15.11
CA GLU A 84 -12.01 0.40 -16.32
C GLU A 84 -10.59 0.90 -16.03
N GLN A 85 -10.39 1.59 -14.91
CA GLN A 85 -9.06 2.02 -14.46
C GLN A 85 -8.17 0.81 -14.14
N THR A 86 -8.73 -0.23 -13.51
CA THR A 86 -8.00 -1.47 -13.21
C THR A 86 -7.52 -2.16 -14.48
N GLU A 87 -8.40 -2.29 -15.48
CA GLU A 87 -8.07 -2.88 -16.78
C GLU A 87 -6.95 -2.10 -17.47
N ALA A 88 -7.02 -0.76 -17.47
CA ALA A 88 -5.99 0.10 -18.04
C ALA A 88 -4.62 -0.07 -17.34
N VAL A 89 -4.59 -0.14 -16.01
CA VAL A 89 -3.35 -0.36 -15.24
C VAL A 89 -2.75 -1.74 -15.55
N CYS A 90 -3.60 -2.76 -15.69
CA CYS A 90 -3.16 -4.13 -15.93
C CYS A 90 -2.71 -4.39 -17.37
N ALA A 91 -3.19 -3.60 -18.35
CA ALA A 91 -2.88 -3.79 -19.77
C ALA A 91 -1.39 -3.62 -20.12
N ALA A 92 -0.63 -2.90 -19.30
CA ALA A 92 0.77 -2.57 -19.58
C ALA A 92 1.67 -2.69 -18.33
N LEU A 93 1.47 -3.74 -17.52
CA LEU A 93 2.27 -3.93 -16.30
C LEU A 93 3.78 -3.95 -16.59
N PRO A 94 4.61 -3.28 -15.76
CA PRO A 94 6.06 -3.40 -15.86
C PRO A 94 6.54 -4.84 -15.71
N ALA A 95 7.67 -5.17 -16.31
CA ALA A 95 8.24 -6.51 -16.22
C ALA A 95 8.52 -6.91 -14.76
N GLY A 96 8.07 -8.11 -14.37
CA GLY A 96 8.22 -8.62 -13.00
C GLY A 96 7.16 -8.11 -12.00
N VAL A 97 6.26 -7.22 -12.42
CA VAL A 97 5.15 -6.75 -11.58
C VAL A 97 3.90 -7.60 -11.82
N THR A 98 3.21 -7.94 -10.73
CA THR A 98 1.90 -8.59 -10.73
C THR A 98 0.83 -7.65 -10.17
N ALA A 99 -0.43 -7.92 -10.48
CA ALA A 99 -1.58 -7.14 -10.03
C ALA A 99 -2.61 -8.03 -9.33
N GLU A 100 -3.15 -7.55 -8.21
CA GLU A 100 -4.26 -8.15 -7.48
C GLU A 100 -5.39 -7.14 -7.37
N PHE A 101 -6.55 -7.45 -7.97
CA PHE A 101 -7.75 -6.63 -7.83
C PHE A 101 -8.71 -7.25 -6.81
N ARG A 102 -9.00 -6.50 -5.75
CA ARG A 102 -9.97 -6.86 -4.71
C ARG A 102 -11.26 -6.12 -4.96
N GLU A 103 -12.17 -6.79 -5.68
CA GLU A 103 -13.42 -6.19 -6.17
C GLU A 103 -14.30 -5.64 -5.04
N ALA A 104 -14.41 -6.34 -3.91
CA ALA A 104 -15.29 -5.92 -2.83
C ALA A 104 -14.91 -4.56 -2.22
N GLY A 105 -13.63 -4.19 -2.22
CA GLY A 105 -13.12 -2.92 -1.70
C GLY A 105 -12.77 -1.89 -2.78
N ASN A 106 -12.86 -2.22 -4.07
CA ASN A 106 -12.29 -1.42 -5.15
C ASN A 106 -10.81 -1.06 -4.88
N ILE A 107 -10.00 -2.09 -4.59
CA ILE A 107 -8.57 -1.95 -4.33
C ILE A 107 -7.78 -2.66 -5.43
N LEU A 108 -6.76 -2.00 -5.96
CA LEU A 108 -5.75 -2.62 -6.83
C LEU A 108 -4.39 -2.56 -6.16
N ILE A 109 -3.73 -3.71 -6.07
CA ILE A 109 -2.39 -3.85 -5.50
C ILE A 109 -1.44 -4.27 -6.63
N LEU A 110 -0.36 -3.51 -6.81
CA LEU A 110 0.76 -3.89 -7.67
C LEU A 110 1.95 -4.30 -6.80
N THR A 111 2.66 -5.35 -7.19
CA THR A 111 3.87 -5.79 -6.48
C THR A 111 4.87 -6.46 -7.41
N ASP A 112 6.16 -6.21 -7.16
CA ASP A 112 7.29 -6.94 -7.75
C ASP A 112 7.69 -8.21 -6.97
N GLY A 113 6.87 -8.62 -5.99
CA GLY A 113 7.19 -9.65 -5.00
C GLY A 113 7.55 -9.07 -3.62
N THR A 114 7.71 -7.75 -3.51
CA THR A 114 7.86 -7.07 -2.21
C THR A 114 6.60 -7.27 -1.35
N MET A 115 6.79 -7.85 -0.17
CA MET A 115 5.73 -8.13 0.79
C MET A 115 5.70 -7.10 1.92
N PRO A 116 4.51 -6.79 2.48
CA PRO A 116 4.41 -6.00 3.71
C PRO A 116 5.20 -6.66 4.86
N VAL A 117 5.87 -5.84 5.66
CA VAL A 117 6.59 -6.31 6.84
C VAL A 117 5.56 -6.62 7.94
N PRO A 118 5.52 -7.84 8.50
CA PRO A 118 4.60 -8.16 9.58
C PRO A 118 4.76 -7.22 10.77
N SER A 119 3.67 -6.56 11.16
CA SER A 119 3.63 -5.67 12.32
C SER A 119 3.52 -6.45 13.64
N GLY A 120 3.07 -7.71 13.58
CA GLY A 120 2.67 -8.50 14.75
C GLY A 120 1.34 -8.06 15.39
N GLY A 121 0.71 -7.02 14.86
CA GLY A 121 -0.60 -6.53 15.29
C GLY A 121 -1.74 -7.33 14.68
N LYS A 122 -2.88 -7.35 15.37
CA LYS A 122 -4.12 -7.96 14.91
C LYS A 122 -5.24 -6.92 14.93
N VAL A 123 -5.96 -6.80 13.82
CA VAL A 123 -7.07 -5.86 13.62
C VAL A 123 -8.35 -6.63 13.34
N ALA A 124 -9.41 -6.35 14.10
CA ALA A 124 -10.74 -6.89 13.82
C ALA A 124 -11.61 -5.81 13.14
N ILE A 125 -12.27 -6.17 12.03
CA ILE A 125 -13.20 -5.28 11.32
C ILE A 125 -14.59 -5.91 11.34
N LEU A 126 -15.51 -5.23 12.01
CA LEU A 126 -16.88 -5.67 12.24
C LEU A 126 -17.85 -4.70 11.57
N THR A 127 -18.78 -5.19 10.75
CA THR A 127 -19.83 -4.34 10.16
C THR A 127 -21.24 -4.77 10.55
N ALA A 128 -22.15 -3.79 10.64
CA ALA A 128 -23.53 -4.06 11.00
C ALA A 128 -24.38 -4.44 9.80
N GLY A 129 -24.12 -3.82 8.64
CA GLY A 129 -24.88 -4.04 7.42
C GLY A 129 -24.00 -4.33 6.20
N THR A 130 -24.65 -4.84 5.14
CA THR A 130 -23.99 -5.12 3.87
C THR A 130 -23.51 -3.86 3.14
N SER A 131 -24.12 -2.71 3.41
CA SER A 131 -23.69 -1.39 2.89
C SER A 131 -22.27 -1.02 3.30
N ASP A 132 -21.81 -1.55 4.43
CA ASP A 132 -20.51 -1.21 5.01
C ASP A 132 -19.37 -2.08 4.44
N ILE A 133 -19.70 -3.19 3.76
CA ILE A 133 -18.73 -4.19 3.29
C ILE A 133 -17.63 -3.53 2.45
N ARG A 134 -18.00 -2.62 1.54
CA ARG A 134 -17.02 -1.95 0.68
C ARG A 134 -16.00 -1.15 1.48
N VAL A 135 -16.46 -0.41 2.49
CA VAL A 135 -15.58 0.40 3.34
C VAL A 135 -14.73 -0.51 4.23
N ALA A 136 -15.30 -1.62 4.69
CA ALA A 136 -14.59 -2.58 5.53
C ALA A 136 -13.52 -3.36 4.76
N GLU A 137 -13.75 -3.69 3.48
CA GLU A 137 -12.77 -4.32 2.60
C GLU A 137 -11.66 -3.35 2.19
N GLU A 138 -11.98 -2.06 1.98
CA GLU A 138 -10.96 -1.01 1.83
C GLU A 138 -10.08 -0.93 3.08
N ALA A 139 -10.68 -0.84 4.28
CA ALA A 139 -9.94 -0.80 5.54
C ALA A 139 -9.09 -2.07 5.78
N ARG A 140 -9.64 -3.24 5.45
CA ARG A 140 -8.94 -4.53 5.53
C ARG A 140 -7.69 -4.51 4.67
N ALA A 141 -7.80 -4.12 3.40
CA ALA A 141 -6.67 -4.08 2.50
C ALA A 141 -5.56 -3.17 3.05
N ILE A 142 -5.89 -1.97 3.53
CA ILE A 142 -4.88 -1.06 4.09
C ILE A 142 -4.22 -1.64 5.35
N ALA A 143 -4.99 -2.28 6.24
CA ALA A 143 -4.43 -2.89 7.45
C ALA A 143 -3.49 -4.07 7.13
N GLU A 144 -3.83 -4.92 6.15
CA GLU A 144 -2.96 -5.99 5.66
C GLU A 144 -1.68 -5.42 5.00
N GLU A 145 -1.79 -4.31 4.27
CA GLU A 145 -0.66 -3.60 3.66
C GLU A 145 0.24 -2.90 4.70
N MET A 146 -0.29 -2.61 5.89
CA MET A 146 0.49 -2.20 7.06
C MET A 146 1.09 -3.41 7.82
N GLY A 147 0.88 -4.63 7.32
CA GLY A 147 1.41 -5.86 7.88
C GLY A 147 0.65 -6.39 9.10
N ALA A 148 -0.58 -5.97 9.34
CA ALA A 148 -1.41 -6.52 10.40
C ALA A 148 -2.11 -7.80 9.93
N GLU A 149 -2.34 -8.74 10.87
CA GLU A 149 -3.31 -9.80 10.68
C GLU A 149 -4.71 -9.19 10.79
N VAL A 150 -5.55 -9.38 9.77
CA VAL A 150 -6.91 -8.83 9.79
C VAL A 150 -7.93 -9.96 9.88
N VAL A 151 -8.84 -9.83 10.84
CA VAL A 151 -10.01 -10.70 10.99
C VAL A 151 -11.26 -9.88 10.70
N THR A 152 -12.17 -10.41 9.90
CA THR A 152 -13.37 -9.68 9.50
C THR A 152 -14.63 -10.47 9.80
N ALA A 153 -15.70 -9.74 10.11
CA ALA A 153 -17.05 -10.27 10.18
C ALA A 153 -18.04 -9.20 9.76
N TYR A 154 -18.88 -9.56 8.78
CA TYR A 154 -19.81 -8.64 8.13
C TYR A 154 -21.25 -8.93 8.53
N ASP A 155 -22.10 -7.90 8.52
CA ASP A 155 -23.55 -8.01 8.77
C ASP A 155 -23.93 -8.63 10.14
N VAL A 156 -23.18 -8.28 11.18
CA VAL A 156 -23.35 -8.85 12.54
C VAL A 156 -24.29 -8.04 13.46
N GLY A 157 -24.75 -6.86 13.04
CA GLY A 157 -25.32 -5.85 13.95
C GLY A 157 -26.84 -5.71 13.97
N VAL A 158 -27.55 -5.92 12.86
CA VAL A 158 -28.94 -5.43 12.74
C VAL A 158 -29.99 -6.43 13.25
N ALA A 159 -29.75 -7.75 13.18
CA ALA A 159 -30.75 -8.77 13.51
C ALA A 159 -30.62 -9.40 14.92
N GLY A 160 -29.75 -8.86 15.78
CA GLY A 160 -29.59 -9.26 17.19
C GLY A 160 -28.18 -9.67 17.58
N ILE A 161 -27.79 -9.39 18.84
CA ILE A 161 -26.43 -9.56 19.39
C ILE A 161 -25.88 -10.99 19.27
N HIS A 162 -26.73 -11.99 19.10
CA HIS A 162 -26.33 -13.38 18.95
C HIS A 162 -25.46 -13.64 17.71
N ARG A 163 -25.59 -12.82 16.66
CA ARG A 163 -24.74 -12.90 15.45
C ARG A 163 -23.30 -12.44 15.68
N LEU A 164 -23.07 -11.68 16.75
CA LEU A 164 -21.74 -11.17 17.10
C LEU A 164 -20.88 -12.24 17.75
N PHE A 165 -21.44 -13.15 18.56
CA PHE A 165 -20.65 -14.12 19.31
C PHE A 165 -19.77 -15.01 18.42
N PRO A 166 -20.25 -15.59 17.29
CA PRO A 166 -19.39 -16.35 16.39
C PRO A 166 -18.25 -15.55 15.74
N ALA A 167 -18.34 -14.21 15.72
CA ALA A 167 -17.29 -13.33 15.19
C ALA A 167 -16.27 -12.90 16.26
N LEU A 168 -16.54 -13.16 17.54
CA LEU A 168 -15.68 -12.81 18.68
C LEU A 168 -14.88 -14.00 19.21
N GLU A 169 -15.24 -15.22 18.84
CA GLU A 169 -14.53 -16.48 19.15
C GLU A 169 -13.44 -16.77 18.11
#